data_AF-A0A1X2GUD8-F1
#
_entry.id   AF-A0A1X2GUD8-F1
#
_cell.length_a   1.000
_cell.length_b   1.000
_cell.length_c   1.000
_cell.angle_alpha   90.00
_cell.angle_beta   90.00
_cell.angle_gamma   90.00
#
_symmetry.space_group_name_H-M   'P 1'
#
loop_
_entity.id
_entity.type
_entity.pdbx_description
1 polymer ?
#
loop_
_entity_poly.entity_id
_entity_poly.type
_entity_poly.pdbx_seq_one_letter_code
_entity_poly.pdbx_strand_id
1 'polypeptide(L)'
;MLVRSISVTARFTKSSGQERRSYSSFLSSLRSTFASKTPQPPRPREIENIQAYHGKQRSDPFAWMENIDDPHLPSYIQAENEYCKGYMRQHRFLQKVILKVWRRACVCNTHPT
;
A
#
# COMPACT_ATOMS: atom_id res chain seq x y z
N MET A 1 -10.31 24.78 -51.84
CA MET A 1 -10.76 23.49 -52.40
C MET A 1 -10.21 22.33 -51.56
N LEU A 2 -11.13 21.52 -51.03
CA LEU A 2 -11.03 20.08 -50.70
C LEU A 2 -10.13 19.61 -49.54
N VAL A 3 -10.77 19.51 -48.36
CA VAL A 3 -10.43 18.58 -47.28
C VAL A 3 -10.60 17.13 -47.76
N ARG A 4 -9.58 16.28 -47.60
CA ARG A 4 -9.68 14.85 -47.92
C ARG A 4 -9.98 14.07 -46.63
N SER A 5 -11.26 13.80 -46.40
CA SER A 5 -11.72 12.79 -45.46
C SER A 5 -11.27 11.41 -45.94
N ILE A 6 -10.48 10.71 -45.14
CA ILE A 6 -10.18 9.29 -45.36
C ILE A 6 -11.11 8.50 -44.45
N SER A 7 -12.23 8.06 -45.01
CA SER A 7 -13.15 7.12 -44.37
C SER A 7 -12.55 5.72 -44.45
N VAL A 8 -11.95 5.22 -43.37
CA VAL A 8 -11.54 3.81 -43.28
C VAL A 8 -12.75 2.99 -42.86
N THR A 9 -13.49 2.46 -43.85
CA THR A 9 -14.51 1.44 -43.61
C THR A 9 -13.82 0.10 -43.37
N ALA A 10 -13.64 -0.28 -42.11
CA ALA A 10 -13.21 -1.62 -41.74
C ALA A 10 -14.36 -2.61 -41.97
N ARG A 11 -14.27 -3.39 -43.05
CA ARG A 11 -15.14 -4.54 -43.29
C ARG A 11 -14.76 -5.66 -42.31
N PHE A 12 -15.60 -5.86 -41.30
CA PHE A 12 -15.51 -7.01 -40.40
C PHE A 12 -16.03 -8.25 -41.14
N THR A 13 -15.12 -9.03 -41.73
CA THR A 13 -15.44 -10.36 -42.25
C THR A 13 -15.38 -11.37 -41.11
N LYS A 14 -16.55 -11.86 -40.71
CA LYS A 14 -16.71 -12.97 -39.78
C LYS A 14 -16.25 -14.27 -40.47
N SER A 15 -15.05 -14.75 -40.14
CA SER A 15 -14.59 -16.08 -40.52
C SER A 15 -14.73 -17.03 -39.34
N SER A 16 -15.64 -17.98 -39.48
CA SER A 16 -15.85 -19.15 -38.64
C SER A 16 -14.70 -20.14 -38.82
N GLY A 17 -13.93 -20.39 -37.76
CA GLY A 17 -12.86 -21.39 -37.74
C GLY A 17 -12.42 -21.66 -36.30
N GLN A 18 -12.79 -22.83 -35.82
CA GLN A 18 -12.67 -23.27 -34.44
C GLN A 18 -11.26 -23.84 -34.21
N GLU A 19 -10.40 -23.09 -33.51
CA GLU A 19 -9.16 -23.64 -32.91
C GLU A 19 -9.09 -23.19 -31.45
N ARG A 20 -9.52 -24.06 -30.53
CA ARG A 20 -9.45 -23.85 -29.08
C ARG A 20 -7.99 -23.96 -28.62
N ARG A 21 -7.16 -22.95 -28.92
CA ARG A 21 -5.83 -22.83 -28.31
C ARG A 21 -6.03 -22.49 -26.84
N SER A 22 -5.75 -23.46 -25.97
CA SER A 22 -5.88 -23.30 -24.52
C SER A 22 -4.77 -22.38 -24.00
N TYR A 23 -5.00 -21.07 -24.05
CA TYR A 23 -4.12 -20.05 -23.46
C TYR A 23 -4.13 -20.09 -21.91
N SER A 24 -4.83 -21.04 -21.29
CA SER A 24 -5.03 -21.13 -19.85
C SER A 24 -3.72 -21.33 -19.07
N SER A 25 -2.77 -22.09 -19.62
CA SER A 25 -1.48 -22.38 -18.96
C SER A 25 -0.52 -21.19 -18.99
N PHE A 26 -0.44 -20.48 -20.13
CA PHE A 26 0.41 -19.29 -20.27
C PHE A 26 -0.09 -18.09 -19.46
N LEU A 27 -1.42 -17.86 -19.44
CA LEU A 27 -2.01 -16.76 -18.66
C LEU A 27 -1.99 -17.03 -17.14
N SER A 28 -1.96 -18.31 -16.73
CA SER A 28 -1.80 -18.69 -15.32
C SER A 28 -0.40 -18.37 -14.78
N SER A 29 0.64 -18.65 -15.57
CA SER A 29 2.03 -18.36 -15.20
C SER A 29 2.30 -16.85 -15.05
N LEU A 30 1.73 -16.03 -15.94
CA LEU A 30 1.80 -14.57 -15.84
C LEU A 30 1.13 -14.07 -14.55
N ARG A 31 -0.02 -14.62 -14.16
CA ARG A 31 -0.73 -14.16 -12.95
C ARG A 31 0.06 -14.38 -11.65
N SER A 32 0.84 -15.46 -11.56
CA SER A 32 1.70 -15.70 -10.40
C SER A 32 2.81 -14.65 -10.25
N THR A 33 3.41 -14.21 -11.36
CA THR A 33 4.45 -13.17 -11.33
C THR A 33 3.93 -11.78 -10.94
N PHE A 34 2.65 -11.50 -11.21
CA PHE A 34 2.00 -10.24 -10.83
C PHE A 34 1.24 -10.28 -9.50
N ALA A 35 1.27 -11.41 -8.77
CA ALA A 35 0.68 -11.49 -7.45
C ALA A 35 1.51 -10.63 -6.47
N SER A 36 1.04 -9.42 -6.17
CA SER A 36 1.67 -8.56 -5.17
C SER A 36 1.58 -9.21 -3.80
N LYS A 37 2.71 -9.69 -3.28
CA LYS A 37 2.80 -10.23 -1.91
C LYS A 37 2.42 -9.14 -0.92
N THR A 38 1.37 -9.37 -0.14
CA THR A 38 0.99 -8.49 0.96
C THR A 38 2.18 -8.39 1.92
N PRO A 39 2.66 -7.18 2.27
CA PRO A 39 3.74 -7.05 3.24
C PRO A 39 3.29 -7.68 4.56
N GLN A 40 4.19 -8.36 5.25
CA GLN A 40 3.93 -8.95 6.56
C GLN A 40 4.36 -7.97 7.64
N PRO A 41 3.61 -7.85 8.73
CA PRO A 41 4.01 -6.99 9.84
C PRO A 41 5.29 -7.53 10.50
N PRO A 42 6.21 -6.65 10.93
CA PRO A 42 7.36 -7.08 11.71
C PRO A 42 6.90 -7.64 13.05
N ARG A 43 7.60 -8.64 13.56
CA ARG A 43 7.31 -9.23 14.87
C ARG A 43 8.25 -8.61 15.91
N PRO A 44 7.71 -8.03 17.00
CA PRO A 44 8.54 -7.50 18.07
C PRO A 44 9.20 -8.60 18.88
N ARG A 45 10.30 -8.24 19.56
CA ARG A 45 10.93 -9.09 20.58
C ARG A 45 10.08 -9.05 21.84
N GLU A 46 9.88 -10.22 22.45
CA GLU A 46 9.25 -10.36 23.76
C GLU A 46 10.35 -10.51 24.83
N ILE A 47 10.28 -9.73 25.90
CA ILE A 47 11.19 -9.82 27.06
C ILE A 47 10.34 -10.00 28.30
N GLU A 48 10.70 -10.93 29.19
CA GLU A 48 10.01 -11.04 30.48
C GLU A 48 10.20 -9.76 31.30
N ASN A 49 9.10 -9.04 31.53
CA ASN A 49 9.10 -7.85 32.35
C ASN A 49 7.79 -7.78 33.15
N ILE A 50 7.92 -7.81 34.47
CA ILE A 50 6.80 -7.78 35.41
C ILE A 50 6.86 -6.46 36.16
N GLN A 51 5.85 -5.62 35.97
CA GLN A 51 5.71 -4.34 36.64
C GLN A 51 4.63 -4.42 37.71
N ALA A 52 4.86 -3.79 38.86
CA ALA A 52 3.89 -3.73 39.95
C ALA A 52 3.29 -2.32 40.04
N TYR A 53 1.97 -2.22 39.87
CA TYR A 53 1.22 -0.98 40.02
C TYR A 53 0.11 -1.17 41.05
N HIS A 54 0.09 -0.32 42.09
CA HIS A 54 -0.91 -0.35 43.16
C HIS A 54 -1.11 -1.75 43.78
N GLY A 55 0.00 -2.46 44.03
CA GLY A 55 -0.02 -3.82 44.59
C GLY A 55 -0.49 -4.91 43.63
N LYS A 56 -0.76 -4.59 42.35
CA LYS A 56 -1.08 -5.57 41.30
C LYS A 56 0.10 -5.73 40.36
N GLN A 57 0.45 -6.98 40.07
CA GLN A 57 1.48 -7.31 39.11
C GLN A 57 0.88 -7.42 37.70
N ARG A 58 1.56 -6.85 36.71
CA ARG A 58 1.24 -6.93 35.29
C ARG A 58 2.50 -7.34 34.53
N SER A 59 2.37 -8.36 33.67
CA SER A 59 3.41 -8.69 32.70
C SER A 59 3.26 -7.80 31.48
N ASP A 60 4.32 -7.10 31.10
CA ASP A 60 4.40 -6.31 29.87
C ASP A 60 5.63 -6.75 29.06
N PRO A 61 5.47 -7.68 28.11
CA PRO A 61 6.58 -8.21 27.31
C PRO A 61 7.27 -7.19 26.39
N PHE A 62 6.65 -6.03 26.17
CA PHE A 62 7.09 -5.03 25.20
C PHE A 62 7.53 -3.72 25.84
N ALA A 63 7.67 -3.67 27.17
CA ALA A 63 8.09 -2.48 27.90
C ALA A 63 9.43 -1.89 27.43
N TRP A 64 10.30 -2.68 26.81
CA TRP A 64 11.54 -2.20 26.21
C TRP A 64 11.31 -1.12 25.12
N MET A 65 10.13 -1.07 24.49
CA MET A 65 9.79 -0.04 23.51
C MET A 65 9.52 1.33 24.12
N GLU A 66 9.27 1.41 25.43
CA GLU A 66 9.09 2.68 26.13
C GLU A 66 10.44 3.42 26.29
N ASN A 67 11.55 2.67 26.29
CA ASN A 67 12.88 3.22 26.44
C ASN A 67 13.43 3.73 25.10
N ILE A 68 13.56 5.05 24.97
CA ILE A 68 14.03 5.72 23.76
C ILE A 68 15.51 5.40 23.46
N ASP A 69 16.30 5.11 24.49
CA ASP A 69 17.73 4.83 24.37
C ASP A 69 18.03 3.34 24.08
N ASP A 70 17.00 2.48 23.96
CA ASP A 70 17.19 1.07 23.62
C ASP A 70 17.73 0.94 22.17
N PRO A 71 18.84 0.20 21.96
CA PRO A 71 19.48 0.11 20.64
C PRO A 71 18.66 -0.66 19.60
N HIS A 72 17.68 -1.47 20.02
CA HIS A 72 16.82 -2.24 19.11
C HIS A 72 15.57 -1.47 18.68
N LEU A 73 15.18 -0.42 19.43
CA LEU A 73 13.99 0.37 19.15
C LEU A 73 14.03 1.07 17.78
N PRO A 74 15.12 1.75 17.36
CA PRO A 74 15.20 2.36 16.04
C PRO A 74 15.01 1.37 14.90
N SER A 75 15.61 0.18 15.03
CA SER A 75 15.49 -0.88 14.02
C SER A 75 14.06 -1.39 13.90
N TYR A 76 13.35 -1.55 15.02
CA TYR A 76 11.96 -1.99 15.01
C TYR A 76 11.04 -0.93 14.41
N ILE A 77 11.20 0.33 14.80
CA ILE A 77 10.43 1.47 14.25
C ILE A 77 10.66 1.60 12.73
N GLN A 78 11.90 1.40 12.26
CA GLN A 78 12.18 1.42 10.83
C GLN A 78 11.43 0.30 10.09
N ALA A 79 11.44 -0.92 10.62
CA ALA A 79 10.72 -2.05 10.03
C ALA A 79 9.19 -1.79 9.98
N GLU A 80 8.62 -1.22 11.04
CA GLU A 80 7.20 -0.83 11.08
C GLU A 80 6.87 0.26 10.04
N ASN A 81 7.76 1.26 9.90
CA ASN A 81 7.60 2.31 8.88
C ASN A 81 7.66 1.75 7.45
N GLU A 82 8.55 0.79 7.19
CA GLU A 82 8.65 0.13 5.90
C GLU A 82 7.41 -0.72 5.60
N TYR A 83 6.92 -1.47 6.59
CA TYR A 83 5.65 -2.19 6.50
C TYR A 83 4.49 -1.24 6.17
N CYS A 84 4.34 -0.14 6.93
CA CYS A 84 3.30 0.85 6.71
C CYS A 84 3.37 1.47 5.30
N LYS A 85 4.57 1.85 4.84
CA LYS A 85 4.78 2.38 3.48
C LYS A 85 4.42 1.34 2.41
N GLY A 86 4.77 0.09 2.62
CA GLY A 86 4.43 -1.03 1.73
C GLY A 86 2.94 -1.25 1.64
N TYR A 87 2.27 -1.33 2.79
CA TYR A 87 0.83 -1.59 2.91
C TYR A 87 0.00 -0.42 2.35
N MET A 88 0.40 0.83 2.63
CA MET A 88 -0.28 2.03 2.16
C MET A 88 0.04 2.42 0.70
N ARG A 89 0.93 1.70 0.02
CA ARG A 89 1.41 2.06 -1.33
C ARG A 89 0.27 2.25 -2.33
N GLN A 90 -0.74 1.40 -2.28
CA GLN A 90 -1.92 1.45 -3.17
C GLN A 90 -2.77 2.72 -2.99
N HIS A 91 -2.75 3.32 -1.80
CA HIS A 91 -3.58 4.49 -1.46
C HIS A 91 -2.87 5.83 -1.70
N ARG A 92 -1.63 5.82 -2.20
CA ARG A 92 -0.79 7.03 -2.36
C ARG A 92 -1.43 8.11 -3.23
N PHE A 93 -2.23 7.72 -4.24
CA PHE A 93 -2.97 8.68 -5.07
C PHE A 93 -4.03 9.43 -4.27
N LEU A 94 -4.89 8.69 -3.56
CA LEU A 94 -5.95 9.28 -2.74
C LEU A 94 -5.38 10.18 -1.64
N GLN A 95 -4.32 9.74 -0.96
CA GLN A 95 -3.62 10.55 0.05
C GLN A 95 -3.17 11.91 -0.52
N LYS A 96 -2.61 11.94 -1.74
CA LYS A 96 -2.20 13.20 -2.40
C LYS A 96 -3.38 14.11 -2.71
N VAL A 97 -4.51 13.56 -3.17
CA VAL A 97 -5.73 14.32 -3.46
C VAL A 97 -6.28 14.94 -2.18
N ILE A 98 -6.40 14.13 -1.12
CA ILE A 98 -6.86 14.60 0.21
C ILE A 98 -5.93 15.71 0.71
N LEU A 99 -4.61 15.51 0.72
CA LEU A 99 -3.67 16.53 1.16
C LEU A 99 -3.77 17.83 0.34
N LYS A 100 -4.02 17.74 -0.97
CA LYS A 100 -4.24 18.92 -1.82
C LYS A 100 -5.53 19.68 -1.42
N VAL A 101 -6.62 18.97 -1.19
CA VAL A 101 -7.90 19.58 -0.78
C VAL A 101 -7.78 20.22 0.60
N TRP A 102 -7.20 19.51 1.57
CA TRP A 102 -7.01 20.00 2.94
C TRP A 102 -6.13 21.26 2.98
N ARG A 103 -5.02 21.28 2.23
CA ARG A 103 -4.16 22.47 2.13
C ARG A 103 -4.91 23.68 1.58
N ARG A 104 -5.75 23.48 0.55
CA ARG A 104 -6.58 24.55 0.00
C ARG A 104 -7.55 25.10 1.04
N ALA A 105 -8.19 24.23 1.82
CA ALA A 105 -9.13 24.64 2.87
C ALA A 105 -8.43 25.42 4.02
N CYS A 106 -7.25 24.97 4.46
CA CYS A 106 -6.51 25.65 5.54
C CYS A 106 -6.07 27.07 5.16
N VAL A 107 -5.58 27.28 3.93
CA VAL A 107 -5.14 28.61 3.45
C VAL A 107 -6.31 29.59 3.36
N CYS A 108 -7.52 29.12 3.03
CA CYS A 108 -8.70 29.97 2.97
C CYS A 108 -9.26 30.38 4.35
N ASN A 109 -8.86 29.70 5.44
CA ASN A 109 -9.36 29.97 6.79
C ASN A 109 -8.42 30.85 7.64
N THR A 110 -7.25 31.25 7.11
CA THR A 110 -6.35 32.18 7.79
C THR A 110 -6.65 33.62 7.38
N HIS A 111 -7.71 34.21 7.95
CA HIS A 111 -7.89 35.66 7.92
C HIS A 111 -6.98 36.31 8.97
N PRO A 112 -6.17 37.33 8.63
CA PRO A 112 -5.54 38.17 9.64
C PRO A 112 -6.62 39.05 10.27
N THR A 113 -6.88 38.86 11.56
CA THR A 113 -7.62 39.81 12.40
C THR A 113 -6.73 40.99 12.77
#